data_AF-A0AAU9CQ41-F1
#
_entry.id   AF-A0AAU9CQ41-F1
#
_cell.length_a   1.000
_cell.length_b   1.000
_cell.length_c   1.000
_cell.angle_alpha   90.00
_cell.angle_beta   90.00
_cell.angle_gamma   90.00
#
_symmetry.space_group_name_H-M   'P 1'
#
loop_
_entity.id
_entity.type
_entity.pdbx_description
1 polymer ?
#
loop_
_entity_poly.entity_id
_entity_poly.type
_entity_poly.pdbx_seq_one_letter_code
_entity_poly.pdbx_strand_id
1 'polypeptide(L)' 'MSEEKPSCDLCSLPVEIPDFELKTKDGVKRFCCEGCLGIYRMLHEDEIVEDPQTAEEKTK' A
#
# COMPACT_ATOMS: atom_id res chain seq x y z
N MET A 1 18.77 -5.83 -18.27
CA MET A 1 17.30 -5.83 -18.13
C MET A 1 16.99 -4.83 -17.03
N SER A 2 16.26 -3.77 -17.34
CA SER A 2 15.91 -2.75 -16.34
C SER A 2 14.77 -3.31 -15.52
N GLU A 3 15.01 -3.57 -14.24
CA GLU A 3 13.97 -3.99 -13.31
C GLU A 3 13.09 -2.76 -13.06
N GLU A 4 11.92 -2.74 -13.70
CA GLU A 4 10.95 -1.65 -13.60
C GLU A 4 10.38 -1.67 -12.18
N LYS A 5 10.93 -0.84 -11.28
CA LYS A 5 10.38 -0.70 -9.93
C LYS A 5 8.94 -0.19 -10.04
N PRO A 6 7.98 -0.77 -9.30
CA PRO A 6 6.62 -0.27 -9.30
C PRO A 6 6.60 1.19 -8.81
N SER A 7 5.73 2.00 -9.40
CA SER A 7 5.52 3.39 -9.00
C SER A 7 4.47 3.48 -7.89
N CYS A 8 4.65 4.42 -6.97
CA CYS A 8 3.70 4.73 -5.91
C CYS A 8 2.39 5.24 -6.52
N ASP A 9 1.26 4.66 -6.11
CA ASP A 9 -0.07 5.04 -6.59
C ASP A 9 -0.50 6.45 -6.13
N LEU A 10 0.18 7.06 -5.16
CA LEU A 10 -0.14 8.40 -4.66
C LEU A 10 0.75 9.52 -5.24
N CYS A 11 2.07 9.33 -5.23
CA CYS A 11 3.03 10.38 -5.60
C CYS A 11 3.87 10.05 -6.85
N SER A 12 3.64 8.87 -7.46
CA SER A 12 4.35 8.38 -8.64
C SER A 12 5.87 8.21 -8.49
N LEU A 13 6.39 8.25 -7.26
CA LEU A 13 7.79 7.95 -6.95
C LEU A 13 8.06 6.43 -7.01
N PRO A 14 9.30 6.00 -7.29
CA PRO A 14 9.64 4.59 -7.28
C PRO A 14 9.43 3.99 -5.89
N VAL A 15 8.72 2.85 -5.82
CA VAL A 15 8.59 2.06 -4.61
C VAL A 15 9.88 1.29 -4.41
N GLU A 16 10.66 1.71 -3.43
CA GLU A 16 11.92 1.04 -3.07
C GLU A 16 11.70 -0.10 -2.08
N ILE A 17 10.62 -0.01 -1.30
CA ILE A 17 10.29 -0.95 -0.23
C ILE A 17 8.85 -1.45 -0.46
N PRO A 18 8.66 -2.73 -0.83
CA PRO A 18 7.33 -3.29 -1.12
C PRO A 18 6.51 -3.63 0.14
N ASP A 19 6.81 -3.02 1.29
CA ASP A 19 6.13 -3.28 2.57
C ASP A 19 4.83 -2.48 2.72
N PHE A 20 4.64 -1.47 1.89
CA PHE A 20 3.49 -0.57 1.94
C PHE A 20 2.49 -0.90 0.83
N GLU A 21 1.71 -1.96 1.03
CA GLU A 21 0.61 -2.36 0.14
C GLU A 21 -0.74 -2.21 0.86
N LEU A 22 -1.76 -1.75 0.12
CA LEU A 22 -3.12 -1.62 0.63
C LEU A 22 -4.09 -2.31 -0.30
N LYS A 23 -4.90 -3.22 0.25
CA LYS A 23 -6.03 -3.80 -0.48
C LYS A 23 -7.18 -2.81 -0.49
N THR A 24 -7.63 -2.44 -1.68
CA THR A 24 -8.81 -1.62 -1.89
C THR A 24 -9.80 -2.37 -2.75
N LYS A 25 -11.02 -1.84 -2.88
CA LYS A 25 -12.07 -2.38 -3.76
C LYS A 25 -11.63 -2.43 -5.22
N ASP A 26 -10.70 -1.56 -5.60
CA ASP A 26 -10.13 -1.43 -6.95
C ASP A 26 -8.90 -2.33 -7.17
N GLY A 27 -8.41 -3.00 -6.12
CA GLY A 27 -7.26 -3.90 -6.16
C GLY A 27 -6.19 -3.56 -5.14
N VAL A 28 -5.00 -4.14 -5.29
CA VAL A 28 -3.85 -3.85 -4.42
C VAL A 28 -3.15 -2.60 -4.92
N LYS A 29 -3.08 -1.57 -4.07
CA LYS A 29 -2.32 -0.33 -4.30
C LYS A 29 -0.96 -0.41 -3.59
N ARG A 30 0.07 0.18 -4.20
CA ARG A 30 1.45 0.17 -3.70
C ARG A 30 1.95 1.58 -3.41
N PHE A 31 2.67 1.73 -2.30
CA PHE A 31 3.13 3.03 -1.84
C PHE A 31 4.64 3.03 -1.59
N CYS A 32 5.29 4.17 -1.82
CA CYS A 32 6.74 4.28 -1.60
C CYS A 32 7.11 4.42 -0.11
N CYS A 33 6.17 4.78 0.76
CA CYS A 33 6.39 4.98 2.19
C CYS A 33 5.07 4.93 2.99
N GLU A 34 5.18 4.84 4.33
CA GLU A 34 4.02 4.86 5.24
C GLU A 34 3.18 6.14 5.09
N GLY A 35 3.82 7.27 4.76
CA GLY A 35 3.13 8.55 4.60
C GLY A 35 2.14 8.53 3.44
N CYS A 36 2.54 7.96 2.30
CA CYS A 36 1.64 7.80 1.16
C CYS A 36 0.51 6.81 1.45
N LEU A 37 0.82 5.72 2.15
CA LEU A 37 -0.18 4.75 2.60
C LEU A 37 -1.21 5.42 3.54
N GLY A 38 -0.76 6.15 4.56
CA GLY A 38 -1.63 6.81 5.53
C GLY A 38 -2.54 7.87 4.90
N ILE A 39 -1.97 8.72 4.03
CA ILE A 39 -2.75 9.73 3.29
C ILE A 39 -3.78 9.05 2.40
N TYR A 40 -3.39 8.01 1.64
CA TYR A 40 -4.33 7.29 0.79
C TYR A 40 -5.44 6.64 1.61
N ARG A 41 -5.12 6.04 2.77
CA ARG A 41 -6.13 5.47 3.67
C ARG A 41 -7.11 6.52 4.19
N MET A 42 -6.65 7.72 4.49
CA MET A 42 -7.51 8.83 4.94
C MET A 42 -8.39 9.39 3.81
N LEU A 43 -7.86 9.48 2.60
CA LEU A 43 -8.58 10.04 1.44
C LEU A 43 -9.57 9.04 0.84
N HIS A 44 -9.25 7.75 0.92
CA HIS A 44 -9.99 6.66 0.28
C HIS A 44 -10.45 5.62 1.32
N GLU A 45 -10.81 6.06 2.53
CA GLU A 45 -11.18 5.16 3.64
C GLU A 45 -12.31 4.19 3.25
N ASP A 46 -13.32 4.70 2.54
CA ASP A 46 -14.46 3.93 2.03
C ASP A 46 -14.06 2.89 0.97
N GLU A 47 -12.88 3.00 0.37
CA GLU A 47 -12.38 2.09 -0.66
C GLU A 47 -11.47 1.00 -0.09
N ILE A 48 -11.02 1.14 1.15
CA ILE A 48 -10.16 0.15 1.80
C ILE A 48 -10.98 -1.11 2.07
N VAL A 49 -10.44 -2.25 1.63
CA VAL A 49 -10.96 -3.55 2.03
C VAL A 49 -10.20 -3.96 3.27
N GLU A 50 -10.82 -3.77 4.44
CA GLU A 50 -10.30 -4.30 5.70
C GLU A 50 -10.36 -5.83 5.61
N ASP A 51 -9.23 -6.43 5.25
CA ASP A 51 -9.05 -7.87 5.28
C ASP A 51 -8.94 -8.28 6.76
N PRO A 52 -9.79 -9.19 7.28
CA PRO A 52 -9.79 -9.57 8.69
C PRO A 52 -8.53 -10.34 9.14
N GLN A 53 -7.44 -10.34 8.37
CA GLN A 53 -6.27 -11.21 8.58
C GLN A 53 -4.91 -10.50 8.80
N THR A 54 -4.84 -9.17 8.89
CA THR A 54 -3.56 -8.46 9.17
C THR A 54 -3.40 -7.97 10.62
N ALA A 55 -4.24 -8.40 11.55
CA ALA A 55 -4.07 -8.13 12.98
C ALA A 55 -3.32 -9.23 13.76
N GLU A 56 -3.04 -10.39 13.17
CA GLU A 56 -2.45 -11.54 13.90
C GLU A 56 -1.27 -12.17 13.15
N GLU A 57 -0.09 -11.53 13.17
CA GLU A 57 1.19 -12.26 13.32
C GLU A 57 2.36 -11.30 13.61
N LYS A 58 2.41 -10.76 14.83
CA LYS A 58 3.67 -10.39 15.50
C LYS A 58 3.68 -10.97 16.90
N THR A 59 3.66 -12.30 16.99
CA THR A 59 4.07 -13.03 18.19
C THR A 59 4.51 -14.41 17.77
N LYS A 60 5.82 -14.57 17.57
CA LYS A 60 6.58 -15.65 18.18
C LYS A 60 8.08 -15.36 18.14
#